data_AF-A0AAW7ZD08-F1
#
_entry.id   AF-A0AAW7ZD08-F1
#
_cell.length_a   1.000
_cell.length_b   1.000
_cell.length_c   1.000
_cell.angle_alpha   90.00
_cell.angle_beta   90.00
_cell.angle_gamma   90.00
#
_symmetry.space_group_name_H-M   'P 1'
#
loop_
_entity.id
_entity.type
_entity.pdbx_description
1 polymer ?
#
loop_
_entity_poly.entity_id
_entity_poly.type
_entity_poly.pdbx_seq_one_letter_code
_entity_poly.pdbx_strand_id
1 'polypeptide(L)'
;MYFEENDLDFYVLDAYRFEELCFDLVMKAGFHSAIWRQGGPDNGRDIEACFTITNPLVGNYHEKWFIECKHYSKGVPVEEVSTKFEWAQAEQADHLLLITSSYLSNSTREWINKRCQTAPYKFHLMEGKVLKQRILCFPDLVDSYFKTEAYKVLLDTFKYWIFHEILPNWKTLKYLASNISIEKLTPRELAFLWSASIFSNETIDLTSTDMYSNFSMEFLVNSLKQKSNSQNCFEDLSIEQVFSLGFGEMQRSIEYKYILSAIIKIKDRGQIYDCLYSLTHTEKDVGIEILLPRTDFHKPIIRFIENGAEQEVVKRLATLHGFIR
;
A
#
# COMPACT_ATOMS: atom_id res chain seq x y z
N MET A 1 -2.00 2.53 1.23
CA MET A 1 -2.78 2.13 0.05
C MET A 1 -3.49 0.82 0.36
N TYR A 2 -4.75 0.68 -0.03
CA TYR A 2 -5.45 -0.61 0.04
C TYR A 2 -5.19 -1.37 -1.26
N PHE A 3 -4.77 -2.64 -1.16
CA PHE A 3 -4.57 -3.52 -2.31
C PHE A 3 -5.67 -4.58 -2.35
N GLU A 4 -6.19 -4.81 -3.56
CA GLU A 4 -7.19 -5.82 -3.86
C GLU A 4 -6.65 -6.84 -4.88
N GLU A 5 -7.40 -7.91 -5.16
CA GLU A 5 -6.98 -8.95 -6.11
C GLU A 5 -6.63 -8.38 -7.49
N ASN A 6 -7.35 -7.34 -7.94
CA ASN A 6 -7.13 -6.71 -9.24
C ASN A 6 -5.83 -5.88 -9.30
N ASP A 7 -5.24 -5.56 -8.14
CA ASP A 7 -4.01 -4.75 -8.06
C ASP A 7 -2.75 -5.60 -8.17
N LEU A 8 -2.88 -6.90 -7.91
CA LEU A 8 -1.82 -7.88 -8.09
C LEU A 8 -1.75 -8.31 -9.55
N ASP A 9 -1.27 -7.41 -10.42
CA ASP A 9 -1.01 -7.77 -11.81
C ASP A 9 0.32 -8.53 -11.90
N PHE A 10 0.27 -9.85 -12.05
CA PHE A 10 1.47 -10.66 -12.17
C PHE A 10 2.31 -10.32 -13.41
N TYR A 11 1.71 -9.76 -14.46
CA TYR A 11 2.42 -9.49 -15.72
C TYR A 11 3.33 -8.27 -15.67
N VAL A 12 3.35 -7.53 -14.54
CA VAL A 12 4.40 -6.54 -14.26
C VAL A 12 5.70 -7.20 -13.80
N LEU A 13 5.66 -8.48 -13.45
CA LEU A 13 6.81 -9.30 -13.07
C LEU A 13 7.26 -10.11 -14.27
N ASP A 14 8.58 -10.27 -14.42
CA ASP A 14 9.12 -11.32 -15.29
C ASP A 14 9.03 -12.69 -14.60
N ALA A 15 9.36 -13.75 -15.33
CA ALA A 15 9.29 -15.12 -14.81
C ALA A 15 10.17 -15.31 -13.57
N TYR A 16 11.35 -14.70 -13.54
CA TYR A 16 12.27 -14.78 -12.42
C TYR A 16 11.70 -14.12 -11.15
N ARG A 17 11.17 -12.90 -11.27
CA ARG A 17 10.56 -12.16 -10.15
C ARG A 17 9.27 -12.83 -9.69
N PHE A 18 8.53 -13.47 -10.58
CA PHE A 18 7.37 -14.28 -10.20
C PHE A 18 7.77 -15.51 -9.40
N GLU A 19 8.84 -16.21 -9.78
CA GLU A 19 9.38 -17.34 -9.03
C GLU A 19 9.91 -16.92 -7.66
N GLU A 20 10.60 -15.77 -7.59
CA GLU A 20 11.03 -15.15 -6.33
C GLU A 20 9.85 -14.85 -5.40
N LEU A 21 8.77 -14.25 -5.93
CA LEU A 21 7.53 -14.01 -5.18
C LEU A 21 6.94 -15.31 -4.63
N CYS A 22 6.98 -16.40 -5.42
CA CYS A 22 6.49 -17.70 -4.97
C CYS A 22 7.39 -18.29 -3.87
N PHE A 23 8.71 -18.14 -3.98
CA PHE A 23 9.65 -18.53 -2.94
C PHE A 23 9.40 -17.79 -1.63
N ASP A 24 9.27 -16.47 -1.71
CA ASP A 24 8.99 -15.63 -0.54
C ASP A 24 7.63 -15.97 0.08
N LEU A 25 6.61 -16.24 -0.73
CA LEU A 25 5.30 -16.71 -0.26
C LEU A 25 5.40 -18.04 0.50
N VAL A 26 6.18 -19.00 -0.02
CA VAL A 26 6.41 -20.30 0.62
C VAL A 26 7.10 -20.12 1.97
N MET A 27 8.13 -19.27 2.05
CA MET A 27 8.80 -18.94 3.30
C MET A 27 7.83 -18.30 4.31
N LYS A 28 7.02 -17.34 3.86
CA LYS A 28 6.01 -16.66 4.70
C LYS A 28 4.90 -17.60 5.18
N ALA A 29 4.60 -18.65 4.42
CA ALA A 29 3.65 -19.69 4.78
C ALA A 29 4.19 -20.68 5.84
N GLY A 30 5.43 -20.51 6.32
CA GLY A 30 6.00 -21.31 7.42
C GLY A 30 6.76 -22.56 6.96
N PHE A 31 7.02 -22.68 5.66
CA PHE A 31 7.97 -23.67 5.16
C PHE A 31 9.39 -23.30 5.60
N HIS A 32 10.24 -24.31 5.73
CA HIS A 32 11.62 -24.14 6.12
C HIS A 32 12.53 -25.00 5.24
N SER A 33 13.85 -24.80 5.39
CA SER A 33 14.85 -25.48 4.58
C SER A 33 14.58 -25.32 3.08
N ALA A 34 14.00 -24.19 2.67
CA ALA A 34 13.64 -23.95 1.29
C ALA A 34 14.90 -23.69 0.46
N ILE A 35 15.02 -24.39 -0.66
CA ILE A 35 16.10 -24.28 -1.63
C ILE A 35 15.47 -23.76 -2.91
N TRP A 36 15.84 -22.53 -3.27
CA TRP A 36 15.53 -21.95 -4.58
C TRP A 36 16.58 -22.39 -5.59
N ARG A 37 16.19 -23.15 -6.60
CA ARG A 37 17.11 -23.68 -7.61
C ARG A 37 17.18 -22.72 -8.79
N GLN A 38 18.31 -22.04 -8.93
CA GLN A 38 18.58 -21.12 -10.03
C GLN A 38 19.75 -21.64 -10.89
N GLY A 39 19.57 -21.71 -12.22
CA GLY A 39 20.68 -21.76 -13.17
C GLY A 39 21.31 -23.13 -13.48
N GLY A 40 20.51 -24.19 -13.62
CA GLY A 40 20.97 -25.50 -14.11
C GLY A 40 19.81 -26.31 -14.72
N PRO A 41 20.00 -27.59 -15.09
CA PRO A 41 18.86 -28.46 -15.38
C PRO A 41 17.99 -28.52 -14.12
N ASP A 42 16.84 -27.85 -14.14
CA ASP A 42 15.86 -27.95 -13.08
C ASP A 42 15.36 -29.39 -13.09
N ASN A 43 15.85 -30.19 -12.14
CA ASN A 43 15.46 -31.59 -11.90
C ASN A 43 13.99 -31.66 -11.44
N GLY A 44 13.10 -31.08 -12.24
CA GLY A 44 11.66 -31.09 -12.12
C GLY A 44 11.04 -30.21 -11.04
N ARG A 45 11.70 -29.16 -10.56
CA ARG A 45 11.15 -28.19 -9.60
C ARG A 45 11.98 -26.92 -9.53
N ASP A 46 11.33 -25.81 -9.19
CA ASP A 46 11.98 -24.51 -8.99
C ASP A 46 12.34 -24.31 -7.52
N ILE A 47 11.47 -24.79 -6.62
CA ILE A 47 11.65 -24.69 -5.17
C ILE A 47 11.46 -26.07 -4.53
N GLU A 48 12.37 -26.41 -3.62
CA GLU A 48 12.23 -27.57 -2.73
C GLU A 48 12.18 -27.07 -1.29
N ALA A 49 11.20 -27.51 -0.51
CA ALA A 49 11.05 -27.07 0.87
C ALA A 49 10.56 -28.20 1.79
N CYS A 50 10.70 -27.98 3.10
CA CYS A 50 10.16 -28.86 4.12
C CYS A 50 9.04 -28.14 4.88
N PHE A 51 8.03 -28.90 5.28
CA PHE A 51 6.99 -28.44 6.20
C PHE A 51 6.91 -29.34 7.42
N THR A 52 6.87 -28.76 8.62
CA THR A 52 6.77 -29.54 9.86
C THR A 52 5.31 -29.71 10.26
N ILE A 53 4.83 -30.94 10.28
CA ILE A 53 3.52 -31.28 10.83
C ILE A 53 3.67 -31.62 12.30
N THR A 54 2.95 -30.91 13.15
CA THR A 54 2.81 -31.25 14.57
C THR A 54 1.58 -32.11 14.76
N ASN A 55 1.77 -33.40 15.04
CA ASN A 55 0.68 -34.33 15.29
C ASN A 55 0.68 -34.77 16.76
N PRO A 56 -0.43 -34.57 17.51
CA PRO A 56 -0.50 -34.95 18.93
C PRO A 56 -0.31 -36.46 19.22
N LEU A 57 -0.54 -37.32 18.23
CA LEU A 57 -0.49 -38.78 18.40
C LEU A 57 0.85 -39.39 17.96
N VAL A 58 1.45 -38.87 16.88
CA VAL A 58 2.68 -39.45 16.29
C VAL A 58 3.91 -38.55 16.43
N GLY A 59 3.75 -37.38 17.07
CA GLY A 59 4.81 -36.39 17.22
C GLY A 59 4.99 -35.54 15.95
N ASN A 60 6.15 -34.88 15.88
CA ASN A 60 6.49 -34.01 14.77
C ASN A 60 7.14 -34.83 13.65
N TYR A 61 6.73 -34.60 12.42
CA TYR A 61 7.38 -35.13 11.24
C TYR A 61 7.48 -34.07 10.15
N HIS A 62 8.38 -34.29 9.20
CA HIS A 62 8.61 -33.39 8.08
C HIS A 62 8.04 -33.97 6.81
N GLU A 63 7.39 -33.12 6.03
CA GLU A 63 6.96 -33.43 4.67
C GLU A 63 7.89 -32.71 3.69
N LYS A 64 8.34 -33.42 2.66
CA LYS A 64 9.15 -32.90 1.55
C LYS A 64 8.23 -32.39 0.44
N TRP A 65 8.36 -31.11 0.11
CA TRP A 65 7.55 -30.42 -0.89
C TRP A 65 8.38 -30.02 -2.09
N PHE A 66 7.93 -30.44 -3.27
CA PHE A 66 8.38 -29.91 -4.55
C PHE A 66 7.39 -28.87 -5.03
N ILE A 67 7.91 -27.73 -5.46
CA ILE A 67 7.10 -26.59 -5.85
C ILE A 67 7.60 -26.11 -7.22
N GLU A 68 6.67 -26.04 -8.17
CA GLU A 68 6.89 -25.56 -9.52
C GLU A 68 6.11 -24.27 -9.73
N CYS A 69 6.75 -23.28 -10.33
CA CYS A 69 6.23 -21.95 -10.61
C CYS A 69 6.12 -21.75 -12.12
N LYS A 70 4.91 -21.56 -12.63
CA LYS A 70 4.66 -21.29 -14.05
C LYS A 70 4.10 -19.90 -14.27
N HIS A 71 4.95 -18.99 -14.74
CA HIS A 71 4.55 -17.66 -15.15
C HIS A 71 4.00 -17.65 -16.58
N TYR A 72 2.69 -17.76 -16.74
CA TYR A 72 1.99 -17.86 -18.02
C TYR A 72 0.89 -16.79 -18.13
N SER A 73 0.59 -16.39 -19.38
CA SER A 73 -0.57 -15.55 -19.70
C SER A 73 -1.80 -16.34 -20.17
N LYS A 74 -1.58 -17.59 -20.59
CA LYS A 74 -2.61 -18.52 -21.07
C LYS A 74 -2.64 -19.78 -20.22
N GLY A 75 -3.51 -20.72 -20.59
CA GLY A 75 -3.56 -22.04 -19.97
C GLY A 75 -2.20 -22.75 -20.03
N VAL A 76 -1.68 -23.18 -18.89
CA VAL A 76 -0.43 -23.97 -18.82
C VAL A 76 -0.69 -25.33 -19.50
N PRO A 77 0.10 -25.72 -20.53
CA PRO A 77 -0.10 -26.96 -21.26
C PRO A 77 0.57 -28.15 -20.55
N VAL A 78 0.32 -29.39 -21.03
CA VAL A 78 0.74 -30.63 -20.34
C VAL A 78 2.26 -30.77 -20.32
N GLU A 79 2.89 -30.35 -21.42
CA GLU A 79 4.33 -30.50 -21.67
C GLU A 79 5.17 -29.73 -20.64
N GLU A 80 4.60 -28.68 -20.05
CA GLU A 80 5.24 -27.85 -19.04
C GLU A 80 5.26 -28.47 -17.65
N VAL A 81 4.38 -29.45 -17.39
CA VAL A 81 4.17 -30.02 -16.05
C VAL A 81 4.48 -31.52 -15.97
N SER A 82 4.47 -32.24 -17.09
CA SER A 82 4.55 -33.71 -17.09
C SER A 82 5.83 -34.24 -16.44
N THR A 83 6.98 -33.68 -16.79
CA THR A 83 8.29 -34.06 -16.25
C THR A 83 8.41 -33.78 -14.75
N LYS A 84 7.69 -32.76 -14.24
CA LYS A 84 7.68 -32.38 -12.82
C LYS A 84 7.07 -33.49 -11.96
N PHE A 85 6.04 -34.16 -12.48
CA PHE A 85 5.43 -35.32 -11.83
C PHE A 85 6.38 -36.53 -11.76
N GLU A 86 7.19 -36.73 -12.80
CA GLU A 86 8.17 -37.82 -12.86
C GLU A 86 9.29 -37.61 -11.84
N TRP A 87 9.82 -36.39 -11.74
CA TRP A 87 10.83 -36.03 -10.76
C TRP A 87 10.33 -36.12 -9.31
N ALA A 88 9.11 -35.63 -9.03
CA ALA A 88 8.51 -35.77 -7.71
C ALA A 88 8.37 -37.24 -7.28
N GLN A 89 8.08 -38.14 -8.22
CA GLN A 89 8.02 -39.57 -7.96
C GLN A 89 9.42 -40.17 -7.76
N ALA A 90 10.35 -39.86 -8.66
CA ALA A 90 11.72 -40.39 -8.62
C ALA A 90 12.45 -40.00 -7.33
N GLU A 91 12.22 -38.78 -6.85
CA GLU A 91 12.84 -38.26 -5.64
C GLU A 91 11.97 -38.37 -4.37
N GLN A 92 10.87 -39.12 -4.46
CA GLN A 92 9.97 -39.46 -3.35
C GLN A 92 9.54 -38.22 -2.55
N ALA A 93 9.10 -37.16 -3.24
CA ALA A 93 8.46 -36.04 -2.57
C ALA A 93 7.16 -36.52 -1.91
N ASP A 94 6.77 -35.93 -0.78
CA ASP A 94 5.46 -36.17 -0.16
C ASP A 94 4.37 -35.35 -0.87
N HIS A 95 4.77 -34.19 -1.39
CA HIS A 95 3.90 -33.20 -2.01
C HIS A 95 4.49 -32.59 -3.26
N LEU A 96 3.64 -32.37 -4.27
CA LEU A 96 3.94 -31.55 -5.44
C LEU A 96 2.93 -30.40 -5.51
N LEU A 97 3.41 -29.16 -5.46
CA LEU A 97 2.61 -27.96 -5.60
C LEU A 97 2.94 -27.26 -6.92
N LEU A 98 1.92 -27.02 -7.74
CA LEU A 98 2.03 -26.17 -8.92
C LEU A 98 1.43 -24.80 -8.63
N ILE A 99 2.23 -23.75 -8.73
CA ILE A 99 1.82 -22.36 -8.64
C ILE A 99 1.86 -21.76 -10.03
N THR A 100 0.81 -21.04 -10.45
CA THR A 100 0.81 -20.35 -11.73
C THR A 100 0.15 -18.98 -11.66
N SER A 101 0.69 -18.03 -12.42
CA SER A 101 0.10 -16.69 -12.59
C SER A 101 -1.23 -16.71 -13.36
N SER A 102 -1.50 -17.79 -14.12
CA SER A 102 -2.73 -17.96 -14.91
C SER A 102 -3.59 -19.12 -14.38
N TYR A 103 -3.82 -20.11 -15.23
CA TYR A 103 -4.70 -21.26 -15.03
C TYR A 103 -4.17 -22.46 -15.84
N LEU A 104 -4.66 -23.66 -15.55
CA LEU A 104 -4.34 -24.84 -16.36
C LEU A 104 -5.22 -24.92 -17.61
N SER A 105 -4.64 -25.37 -18.72
CA SER A 105 -5.46 -25.77 -19.87
C SER A 105 -6.38 -26.96 -19.51
N ASN A 106 -7.49 -27.12 -20.23
CA ASN A 106 -8.43 -28.23 -19.97
C ASN A 106 -7.75 -29.61 -20.12
N SER A 107 -6.94 -29.79 -21.16
CA SER A 107 -6.19 -31.03 -21.37
C SER A 107 -5.19 -31.28 -20.24
N THR A 108 -4.52 -30.25 -19.73
CA THR A 108 -3.65 -30.33 -18.55
C THR A 108 -4.40 -30.78 -17.32
N ARG A 109 -5.57 -30.20 -17.05
CA ARG A 109 -6.39 -30.56 -15.89
C ARG A 109 -6.87 -32.02 -15.96
N GLU A 110 -7.32 -32.47 -17.13
CA GLU A 110 -7.68 -33.87 -17.35
C GLU A 110 -6.50 -34.84 -17.17
N TRP A 111 -5.33 -34.46 -17.71
CA TRP A 111 -4.11 -35.25 -17.57
C TRP A 111 -3.67 -35.36 -16.11
N ILE A 112 -3.64 -34.25 -15.37
CA ILE A 112 -3.31 -34.21 -13.94
C ILE A 112 -4.28 -35.08 -13.14
N ASN A 113 -5.59 -34.96 -13.38
CA ASN A 113 -6.60 -35.74 -12.67
C ASN A 113 -6.39 -37.25 -12.84
N LYS A 114 -6.03 -37.71 -14.05
CA LYS A 114 -5.69 -39.12 -14.30
C LYS A 114 -4.37 -39.50 -13.61
N ARG A 115 -3.34 -38.65 -13.71
CA ARG A 115 -2.02 -38.93 -13.15
C ARG A 115 -2.02 -39.00 -11.62
N CYS A 116 -2.82 -38.16 -10.96
CA CYS A 116 -2.92 -38.11 -9.50
C CYS A 116 -3.58 -39.36 -8.89
N GLN A 117 -4.35 -40.14 -9.66
CA GLN A 117 -4.95 -41.39 -9.17
C GLN A 117 -3.91 -42.45 -8.80
N THR A 118 -2.72 -42.36 -9.39
CA THR A 118 -1.63 -43.33 -9.20
C THR A 118 -0.36 -42.69 -8.64
N ALA A 119 -0.40 -41.40 -8.31
CA ALA A 119 0.76 -40.69 -7.78
C ALA A 119 1.04 -41.12 -6.32
N PRO A 120 2.30 -41.38 -5.95
CA PRO A 120 2.67 -41.72 -4.57
C PRO A 120 2.71 -40.50 -3.64
N TYR A 121 2.42 -39.31 -4.15
CA TYR A 121 2.45 -38.03 -3.45
C TYR A 121 1.13 -37.27 -3.64
N LYS A 122 0.92 -36.25 -2.80
CA LYS A 122 -0.25 -35.38 -2.90
C LYS A 122 0.04 -34.20 -3.83
N PHE A 123 -0.79 -34.03 -4.86
CA PHE A 123 -0.71 -32.89 -5.75
C PHE A 123 -1.58 -31.72 -5.27
N HIS A 124 -1.06 -30.51 -5.40
CA HIS A 124 -1.72 -29.25 -5.06
C HIS A 124 -1.61 -28.25 -6.21
N LEU A 125 -2.62 -27.41 -6.36
CA LEU A 125 -2.69 -26.40 -7.40
C LEU A 125 -3.06 -25.04 -6.81
N MET A 126 -2.26 -24.02 -7.14
CA MET A 126 -2.52 -22.62 -6.81
C MET A 126 -2.52 -21.79 -8.10
N GLU A 127 -3.71 -21.60 -8.67
CA GLU A 127 -3.93 -20.75 -9.85
C GLU A 127 -4.05 -19.27 -9.46
N GLY A 128 -3.95 -18.38 -10.45
CA GLY A 128 -3.73 -16.95 -10.25
C GLY A 128 -4.69 -16.29 -9.27
N LYS A 129 -5.99 -16.65 -9.29
CA LYS A 129 -6.96 -16.11 -8.32
C LYS A 129 -6.65 -16.51 -6.87
N VAL A 130 -6.38 -17.79 -6.63
CA VAL A 130 -6.06 -18.30 -5.28
C VAL A 130 -4.70 -17.74 -4.83
N LEU A 131 -3.73 -17.65 -5.76
CA LEU A 131 -2.43 -17.08 -5.49
C LEU A 131 -2.54 -15.62 -5.01
N LYS A 132 -3.32 -14.79 -5.71
CA LYS A 132 -3.60 -13.40 -5.30
C LYS A 132 -4.15 -13.31 -3.89
N GLN A 133 -5.16 -14.13 -3.57
CA GLN A 133 -5.76 -14.16 -2.23
C GLN A 133 -4.75 -14.54 -1.14
N ARG A 134 -3.83 -15.46 -1.43
CA ARG A 134 -2.76 -15.83 -0.49
C ARG A 134 -1.73 -14.72 -0.31
N ILE A 135 -1.33 -14.04 -1.39
CA ILE A 135 -0.38 -12.91 -1.32
C ILE A 135 -0.96 -11.75 -0.51
N LEU A 136 -2.26 -11.44 -0.65
CA LEU A 136 -2.92 -10.38 0.13
C LEU A 136 -2.88 -10.63 1.65
N CYS A 137 -2.66 -11.86 2.10
CA CYS A 137 -2.45 -12.15 3.52
C CYS A 137 -1.08 -11.71 4.04
N PHE A 138 -0.15 -11.33 3.17
CA PHE A 138 1.22 -10.93 3.48
C PHE A 138 1.52 -9.54 2.89
N PRO A 139 1.20 -8.44 3.61
CA PRO A 139 1.33 -7.08 3.11
C PRO A 139 2.75 -6.72 2.64
N ASP A 140 3.78 -7.30 3.26
CA ASP A 140 5.18 -7.10 2.88
C ASP A 140 5.54 -7.70 1.51
N LEU A 141 4.86 -8.76 1.08
CA LEU A 141 5.00 -9.28 -0.29
C LEU A 141 4.32 -8.37 -1.29
N VAL A 142 3.11 -7.91 -0.98
CA VAL A 142 2.41 -6.90 -1.81
C VAL A 142 3.31 -5.68 -2.00
N ASP A 143 3.93 -5.25 -0.90
CA ASP A 143 4.83 -4.12 -0.86
C ASP A 143 6.08 -4.30 -1.74
N SER A 144 6.67 -5.50 -1.72
CA SER A 144 7.94 -5.78 -2.40
C SER A 144 7.80 -5.98 -3.91
N TYR A 145 6.65 -6.50 -4.34
CA TYR A 145 6.44 -6.92 -5.73
C TYR A 145 5.47 -6.04 -6.54
N PHE A 146 4.49 -5.38 -5.89
CA PHE A 146 3.40 -4.71 -6.60
C PHE A 146 3.29 -3.20 -6.34
N LYS A 147 4.13 -2.63 -5.47
CA LYS A 147 4.18 -1.17 -5.30
C LYS A 147 4.72 -0.48 -6.53
N THR A 148 3.98 0.51 -6.99
CA THR A 148 4.47 1.46 -7.99
C THR A 148 5.58 2.32 -7.40
N GLU A 149 6.45 2.83 -8.26
CA GLU A 149 7.53 3.73 -7.84
C GLU A 149 6.98 4.99 -7.16
N ALA A 150 5.90 5.56 -7.69
CA ALA A 150 5.22 6.69 -7.08
C ALA A 150 4.75 6.40 -5.65
N TYR A 151 4.22 5.21 -5.40
CA TYR A 151 3.78 4.86 -4.05
C TYR A 151 4.95 4.62 -3.09
N LYS A 152 6.09 4.09 -3.57
CA LYS A 152 7.33 4.02 -2.76
C LYS A 152 7.80 5.41 -2.36
N VAL A 153 7.87 6.35 -3.32
CA VAL A 153 8.20 7.75 -3.06
C VAL A 153 7.25 8.40 -2.05
N LEU A 154 5.95 8.12 -2.13
CA LEU A 154 4.99 8.59 -1.13
C LEU A 154 5.33 8.07 0.27
N LEU A 155 5.59 6.77 0.41
CA LEU A 155 5.89 6.18 1.72
C LEU A 155 7.21 6.69 2.29
N ASP A 156 8.22 6.85 1.47
CA ASP A 156 9.52 7.35 1.91
C ASP A 156 9.43 8.81 2.34
N THR A 157 8.72 9.66 1.58
CA THR A 157 8.49 11.06 1.97
C THR A 157 7.64 11.17 3.24
N PHE A 158 6.66 10.29 3.41
CA PHE A 158 5.86 10.23 4.63
C PHE A 158 6.71 9.85 5.85
N LYS A 159 7.53 8.81 5.74
CA LYS A 159 8.48 8.41 6.79
C LYS A 159 9.46 9.54 7.11
N TYR A 160 10.00 10.19 6.09
CA TYR A 160 10.95 11.29 6.25
C TYR A 160 10.32 12.46 7.01
N TRP A 161 9.06 12.79 6.73
CA TRP A 161 8.31 13.78 7.51
C TRP A 161 8.11 13.36 8.96
N ILE A 162 7.73 12.10 9.23
CA ILE A 162 7.55 11.62 10.60
C ILE A 162 8.85 11.73 11.40
N PHE A 163 9.95 11.21 10.87
CA PHE A 163 11.22 11.09 11.61
C PHE A 163 12.05 12.37 11.63
N HIS A 164 11.97 13.20 10.59
CA HIS A 164 12.87 14.34 10.39
C HIS A 164 12.16 15.68 10.23
N GLU A 165 10.83 15.73 10.27
CA GLU A 165 10.03 16.95 10.08
C GLU A 165 10.21 17.59 8.70
N ILE A 166 10.68 16.82 7.73
CA ILE A 166 10.93 17.29 6.37
C ILE A 166 9.79 16.86 5.46
N LEU A 167 9.02 17.83 4.99
CA LEU A 167 7.99 17.61 3.97
C LEU A 167 8.61 17.48 2.57
N PRO A 168 7.94 16.76 1.64
CA PRO A 168 8.41 16.67 0.26
C PRO A 168 8.41 18.05 -0.40
N ASN A 169 9.39 18.26 -1.28
CA ASN A 169 9.42 19.46 -2.12
C ASN A 169 8.35 19.41 -3.22
N TRP A 170 8.17 20.53 -3.91
CA TRP A 170 7.10 20.66 -4.91
C TRP A 170 7.29 19.72 -6.10
N LYS A 171 8.54 19.43 -6.51
CA LYS A 171 8.82 18.51 -7.63
C LYS A 171 8.36 17.10 -7.30
N THR A 172 8.61 16.68 -6.06
CA THR A 172 8.13 15.39 -5.54
C THR A 172 6.61 15.34 -5.48
N LEU A 173 5.94 16.39 -4.97
CA LEU A 173 4.47 16.46 -4.95
C LEU A 173 3.85 16.40 -6.36
N LYS A 174 4.43 17.12 -7.31
CA LYS A 174 4.01 17.10 -8.72
C LYS A 174 4.16 15.72 -9.35
N TYR A 175 5.31 15.06 -9.11
CA TYR A 175 5.55 13.70 -9.54
C TYR A 175 4.50 12.74 -8.96
N LEU A 176 4.25 12.80 -7.65
CA LEU A 176 3.28 11.94 -6.97
C LEU A 176 1.87 12.12 -7.56
N ALA A 177 1.41 13.35 -7.70
CA ALA A 177 0.08 13.62 -8.23
C ALA A 177 -0.14 13.14 -9.68
N SER A 178 0.91 13.11 -10.50
CA SER A 178 0.82 12.62 -11.88
C SER A 178 0.89 11.09 -11.99
N ASN A 179 1.40 10.40 -10.97
CA ASN A 179 1.74 8.98 -11.06
C ASN A 179 1.06 8.10 -9.99
N ILE A 180 0.31 8.67 -9.06
CA ILE A 180 -0.33 7.93 -7.97
C ILE A 180 -1.82 7.66 -8.24
N SER A 181 -2.27 6.46 -7.89
CA SER A 181 -3.69 6.09 -7.97
C SER A 181 -4.45 6.57 -6.73
N ILE A 182 -5.06 7.75 -6.83
CA ILE A 182 -5.72 8.46 -5.72
C ILE A 182 -6.79 7.62 -5.01
N GLU A 183 -7.60 6.88 -5.78
CA GLU A 183 -8.71 6.07 -5.26
C GLU A 183 -8.26 5.03 -4.22
N LYS A 184 -7.01 4.56 -4.35
CA LYS A 184 -6.44 3.50 -3.51
C LYS A 184 -5.74 4.05 -2.27
N LEU A 185 -5.62 5.37 -2.15
CA LEU A 185 -4.97 6.00 -0.99
C LEU A 185 -5.83 5.88 0.27
N THR A 186 -5.15 5.64 1.37
CA THR A 186 -5.72 5.64 2.71
C THR A 186 -6.06 7.08 3.13
N PRO A 187 -6.96 7.28 4.11
CA PRO A 187 -7.23 8.61 4.66
C PRO A 187 -5.96 9.34 5.10
N ARG A 188 -5.00 8.62 5.68
CA ARG A 188 -3.70 9.15 6.13
C ARG A 188 -2.86 9.67 4.97
N GLU A 189 -2.74 8.89 3.89
CA GLU A 189 -1.96 9.27 2.71
C GLU A 189 -2.58 10.48 2.00
N LEU A 190 -3.91 10.56 1.91
CA LEU A 190 -4.61 11.72 1.36
C LEU A 190 -4.41 12.96 2.23
N ALA A 191 -4.59 12.85 3.55
CA ALA A 191 -4.37 13.94 4.50
C ALA A 191 -2.92 14.42 4.47
N PHE A 192 -1.96 13.51 4.33
CA PHE A 192 -0.55 13.84 4.18
C PHE A 192 -0.26 14.60 2.90
N LEU A 193 -0.69 14.10 1.74
CA LEU A 193 -0.48 14.80 0.46
C LEU A 193 -1.11 16.19 0.46
N TRP A 194 -2.32 16.33 1.01
CA TRP A 194 -2.99 17.61 1.19
C TRP A 194 -2.18 18.55 2.09
N SER A 195 -1.81 18.09 3.29
CA SER A 195 -1.05 18.91 4.24
C SER A 195 0.33 19.28 3.69
N ALA A 196 1.03 18.34 3.05
CA ALA A 196 2.33 18.61 2.43
C ALA A 196 2.23 19.68 1.34
N SER A 197 1.13 19.71 0.57
CA SER A 197 0.92 20.76 -0.44
C SER A 197 0.72 22.16 0.14
N ILE A 198 0.25 22.24 1.38
CA ILE A 198 0.03 23.50 2.11
C ILE A 198 1.30 23.97 2.81
N PHE A 199 2.02 23.04 3.45
CA PHE A 199 3.13 23.35 4.36
C PHE A 199 4.52 23.22 3.73
N SER A 200 4.63 22.79 2.46
CA SER A 200 5.93 22.73 1.77
C SER A 200 6.45 24.15 1.50
N ASN A 201 7.38 24.60 2.34
CA ASN A 201 7.93 25.96 2.38
C ASN A 201 8.92 26.32 1.26
N GLU A 202 8.95 25.61 0.13
CA GLU A 202 9.76 26.08 -1.00
C GLU A 202 9.07 27.28 -1.64
N THR A 203 9.50 28.48 -1.22
CA THR A 203 9.53 29.65 -2.10
C THR A 203 10.28 29.23 -3.35
N ILE A 204 9.55 28.93 -4.42
CA ILE A 204 10.12 28.73 -5.74
C ILE A 204 10.96 29.97 -5.99
N ASP A 205 12.27 29.80 -6.19
CA ASP A 205 13.12 30.85 -6.74
C ASP A 205 12.42 31.33 -8.02
N LEU A 206 11.84 32.53 -7.96
CA LEU A 206 10.93 33.10 -8.97
C LEU A 206 11.62 33.38 -10.31
N THR A 207 12.84 32.89 -10.48
CA THR A 207 13.64 33.05 -11.68
C THR A 207 13.32 31.90 -12.65
N SER A 208 12.43 32.23 -13.59
CA SER A 208 12.29 31.66 -14.93
C SER A 208 11.47 30.36 -15.10
N THR A 209 10.43 30.49 -15.93
CA THR A 209 9.70 29.47 -16.72
C THR A 209 8.74 28.48 -16.03
N ASP A 210 8.84 28.17 -14.73
CA ASP A 210 7.88 27.27 -14.04
C ASP A 210 6.63 27.98 -13.47
N MET A 211 6.50 29.29 -13.71
CA MET A 211 5.48 30.20 -13.16
C MET A 211 4.01 29.83 -13.48
N TYR A 212 3.78 28.85 -14.36
CA TYR A 212 2.45 28.47 -14.86
C TYR A 212 2.13 26.98 -14.76
N SER A 213 2.82 26.21 -13.92
CA SER A 213 2.27 24.88 -13.63
C SER A 213 0.97 25.07 -12.86
N ASN A 214 -0.18 24.97 -13.55
CA ASN A 214 -1.55 24.89 -13.04
C ASN A 214 -1.77 23.62 -12.18
N PHE A 215 -0.81 23.34 -11.30
CA PHE A 215 -0.74 22.14 -10.51
C PHE A 215 -1.39 22.41 -9.17
N SER A 216 -2.61 21.92 -9.03
CA SER A 216 -3.42 21.99 -7.81
C SER A 216 -3.59 20.57 -7.26
N MET A 217 -3.59 20.44 -5.94
CA MET A 217 -3.88 19.18 -5.25
C MET A 217 -5.39 19.00 -5.01
N GLU A 218 -6.24 19.84 -5.61
CA GLU A 218 -7.69 19.76 -5.50
C GLU A 218 -8.29 18.47 -6.05
N PHE A 219 -7.58 17.73 -6.90
CA PHE A 219 -8.00 16.38 -7.30
C PHE A 219 -8.18 15.43 -6.09
N LEU A 220 -7.56 15.72 -4.94
CA LEU A 220 -7.71 14.96 -3.70
C LEU A 220 -9.04 15.23 -2.98
N VAL A 221 -9.69 16.36 -3.24
CA VAL A 221 -10.85 16.87 -2.49
C VAL A 221 -11.99 15.87 -2.47
N ASN A 222 -12.31 15.27 -3.61
CA ASN A 222 -13.40 14.29 -3.71
C ASN A 222 -13.13 13.05 -2.84
N SER A 223 -11.90 12.53 -2.87
CA SER A 223 -11.52 11.37 -2.06
C SER A 223 -11.42 11.72 -0.58
N LEU A 224 -11.00 12.94 -0.23
CA LEU A 224 -11.01 13.45 1.14
C LEU A 224 -12.44 13.58 1.67
N LYS A 225 -13.37 14.13 0.87
CA LYS A 225 -14.80 14.23 1.19
C LYS A 225 -15.40 12.85 1.50
N GLN A 226 -15.17 11.87 0.63
CA GLN A 226 -15.67 10.50 0.82
C GLN A 226 -15.09 9.82 2.08
N LYS A 227 -13.91 10.23 2.51
CA LYS A 227 -13.20 9.67 3.69
C LYS A 227 -13.29 10.59 4.92
N SER A 228 -14.18 11.58 4.90
CA SER A 228 -14.50 12.42 6.07
C SER A 228 -14.92 11.53 7.24
N ASN A 229 -14.30 11.73 8.40
CA ASN A 229 -14.41 10.84 9.55
C ASN A 229 -14.75 11.55 10.86
N SER A 230 -14.98 12.86 10.82
CA SER A 230 -15.39 13.65 11.98
C SER A 230 -16.38 14.76 11.59
N GLN A 231 -17.20 15.16 12.56
CA GLN A 231 -18.05 16.35 12.50
C GLN A 231 -17.40 17.56 13.17
N ASN A 232 -16.35 17.37 13.97
CA ASN A 232 -15.62 18.41 14.65
C ASN A 232 -14.16 17.99 14.88
N CYS A 233 -13.23 18.72 14.28
CA CYS A 233 -11.81 18.36 14.25
C CYS A 233 -11.12 18.30 15.63
N PHE A 234 -11.64 19.03 16.62
CA PHE A 234 -11.08 19.07 17.98
C PHE A 234 -12.01 18.43 19.03
N GLU A 235 -12.99 17.64 18.61
CA GLU A 235 -13.82 16.89 19.55
C GLU A 235 -12.96 15.94 20.38
N ASP A 236 -13.09 16.02 21.70
CA ASP A 236 -12.30 15.25 22.68
C ASP A 236 -10.77 15.44 22.64
N LEU A 237 -10.27 16.47 21.95
CA LEU A 237 -8.85 16.82 21.88
C LEU A 237 -8.54 18.07 22.71
N SER A 238 -7.40 18.05 23.42
CA SER A 238 -6.85 19.23 24.09
C SER A 238 -5.75 19.84 23.23
N ILE A 239 -5.83 21.14 22.93
CA ILE A 239 -4.73 21.88 22.30
C ILE A 239 -3.77 22.29 23.41
N GLU A 240 -2.52 21.86 23.30
CA GLU A 240 -1.48 22.16 24.30
C GLU A 240 -0.68 23.40 23.91
N GLN A 241 -0.38 23.56 22.61
CA GLN A 241 0.44 24.65 22.09
C GLN A 241 0.22 24.86 20.59
N VAL A 242 0.33 26.11 20.14
CA VAL A 242 0.40 26.48 18.71
C VAL A 242 1.78 27.06 18.41
N PHE A 243 2.52 26.44 17.49
CA PHE A 243 3.87 26.86 17.07
C PHE A 243 3.87 27.84 15.91
N SER A 244 2.91 27.66 15.00
CA SER A 244 2.73 28.49 13.82
C SER A 244 1.25 28.58 13.53
N LEU A 245 0.81 29.77 13.14
CA LEU A 245 -0.56 30.05 12.72
C LEU A 245 -0.52 31.00 11.52
N GLY A 246 -1.08 30.55 10.40
CA GLY A 246 -1.19 31.32 9.17
C GLY A 246 -2.64 31.39 8.70
N PHE A 247 -3.04 32.53 8.16
CA PHE A 247 -4.31 32.70 7.49
C PHE A 247 -4.10 33.53 6.22
N GLY A 248 -4.71 33.13 5.10
CA GLY A 248 -4.58 33.87 3.85
C GLY A 248 -5.15 33.14 2.65
N GLU A 249 -4.68 33.53 1.47
CA GLU A 249 -5.08 32.94 0.20
C GLU A 249 -4.11 31.84 -0.25
N MET A 250 -4.66 30.76 -0.82
CA MET A 250 -3.88 29.69 -1.43
C MET A 250 -3.47 30.08 -2.85
N GLN A 251 -2.17 30.34 -3.05
CA GLN A 251 -1.65 30.79 -4.35
C GLN A 251 -1.80 29.77 -5.50
N ARG A 252 -2.01 28.48 -5.20
CA ARG A 252 -2.03 27.38 -6.19
C ARG A 252 -3.33 26.58 -6.19
N SER A 253 -4.38 27.11 -5.58
CA SER A 253 -5.72 26.50 -5.57
C SER A 253 -6.62 27.21 -6.57
N ILE A 254 -7.46 26.46 -7.28
CA ILE A 254 -8.42 27.01 -8.25
C ILE A 254 -9.74 27.33 -7.54
N GLU A 255 -10.22 26.40 -6.71
CA GLU A 255 -11.51 26.44 -6.02
C GLU A 255 -11.37 26.78 -4.53
N TYR A 256 -10.41 26.16 -3.82
CA TYR A 256 -10.18 26.36 -2.38
C TYR A 256 -9.26 27.56 -2.12
N LYS A 257 -9.81 28.77 -2.30
CA LYS A 257 -9.03 30.02 -2.30
C LYS A 257 -8.44 30.42 -0.96
N TYR A 258 -9.07 30.05 0.15
CA TYR A 258 -8.70 30.54 1.47
C TYR A 258 -8.24 29.42 2.38
N ILE A 259 -7.28 29.73 3.26
CA ILE A 259 -6.70 28.77 4.17
C ILE A 259 -6.40 29.36 5.55
N LEU A 260 -6.75 28.59 6.57
CA LEU A 260 -6.20 28.67 7.91
C LEU A 260 -5.28 27.45 8.13
N SER A 261 -4.00 27.67 8.42
CA SER A 261 -3.04 26.60 8.66
C SER A 261 -2.32 26.80 10.00
N ALA A 262 -2.00 25.71 10.69
CA ALA A 262 -1.26 25.76 11.93
C ALA A 262 -0.38 24.52 12.15
N ILE A 263 0.73 24.71 12.85
CA ILE A 263 1.51 23.62 13.44
C ILE A 263 1.19 23.63 14.93
N ILE A 264 0.61 22.56 15.43
CA ILE A 264 0.06 22.51 16.80
C ILE A 264 0.50 21.26 17.53
N LYS A 265 0.56 21.34 18.86
CA LYS A 265 0.60 20.16 19.75
C LYS A 265 -0.78 19.92 20.31
N ILE A 266 -1.26 18.69 20.17
CA ILE A 266 -2.49 18.23 20.79
C ILE A 266 -2.18 17.15 21.82
N LYS A 267 -3.10 16.97 22.76
CA LYS A 267 -3.15 15.83 23.66
C LYS A 267 -4.42 15.05 23.42
N ASP A 268 -4.27 13.76 23.15
CA ASP A 268 -5.35 12.79 23.04
C ASP A 268 -5.05 11.57 23.92
N ARG A 269 -6.04 11.16 24.73
CA ARG A 269 -5.95 10.00 25.64
C ARG A 269 -4.62 9.92 26.44
N GLY A 270 -4.10 11.08 26.84
CA GLY A 270 -2.87 11.19 27.62
C GLY A 270 -1.56 11.20 26.82
N GLN A 271 -1.61 11.01 25.51
CA GLN A 271 -0.45 11.11 24.61
C GLN A 271 -0.44 12.47 23.91
N ILE A 272 0.76 12.99 23.65
CA ILE A 272 0.96 14.28 22.98
C ILE A 272 1.46 14.03 21.55
N TYR A 273 0.90 14.75 20.60
CA TYR A 273 1.25 14.66 19.19
C TYR A 273 1.51 16.04 18.61
N ASP A 274 2.58 16.16 17.81
CA ASP A 274 2.72 17.27 16.87
C ASP A 274 1.80 17.03 15.67
N CYS A 275 1.10 18.06 15.23
CA CYS A 275 0.12 17.97 14.17
C CYS A 275 0.28 19.11 13.16
N LEU A 276 0.04 18.77 11.89
CA LEU A 276 -0.31 19.74 10.87
C LEU A 276 -1.82 19.91 10.88
N TYR A 277 -2.28 21.15 11.01
CA TYR A 277 -3.69 21.51 10.95
C TYR A 277 -3.94 22.43 9.75
N SER A 278 -4.98 22.14 8.97
CA SER A 278 -5.43 23.02 7.89
C SER A 278 -6.94 23.04 7.79
N LEU A 279 -7.52 24.22 7.60
CA LEU A 279 -8.90 24.42 7.20
C LEU A 279 -8.91 25.29 5.95
N THR A 280 -9.31 24.71 4.83
CA THR A 280 -9.43 25.43 3.56
C THR A 280 -10.89 25.62 3.19
N HIS A 281 -11.21 26.68 2.46
CA HIS A 281 -12.55 26.87 1.93
C HIS A 281 -12.59 27.60 0.59
N THR A 282 -13.70 27.40 -0.09
CA THR A 282 -14.06 28.02 -1.36
C THR A 282 -14.81 29.33 -1.14
N GLU A 283 -15.02 30.11 -2.19
CA GLU A 283 -15.90 31.29 -2.17
C GLU A 283 -17.38 30.94 -1.95
N LYS A 284 -17.76 29.68 -2.14
CA LYS A 284 -19.12 29.17 -1.92
C LYS A 284 -19.32 28.60 -0.51
N ASP A 285 -18.40 28.90 0.41
CA ASP A 285 -18.47 28.51 1.83
C ASP A 285 -18.44 26.98 2.09
N VAL A 286 -17.89 26.23 1.14
CA VAL A 286 -17.56 24.80 1.25
C VAL A 286 -16.11 24.64 1.69
N GLY A 287 -15.81 23.73 2.61
CA GLY A 287 -14.47 23.58 3.16
C GLY A 287 -14.00 22.16 3.46
N ILE A 288 -12.69 22.02 3.65
CA ILE A 288 -12.04 20.82 4.15
C ILE A 288 -11.18 21.18 5.36
N GLU A 289 -11.46 20.53 6.48
CA GLU A 289 -10.70 20.61 7.73
C GLU A 289 -9.89 19.32 7.90
N ILE A 290 -8.58 19.42 8.10
CA ILE A 290 -7.68 18.30 8.34
C ILE A 290 -6.82 18.58 9.56
N LEU A 291 -6.72 17.57 10.43
CA LEU A 291 -5.71 17.48 11.48
C LEU A 291 -4.92 16.20 11.27
N LEU A 292 -3.63 16.34 10.96
CA LEU A 292 -2.72 15.25 10.66
C LEU A 292 -1.64 15.15 11.75
N PRO A 293 -1.76 14.17 12.67
CA PRO A 293 -0.71 13.86 13.63
C PRO A 293 0.54 13.28 12.96
N ARG A 294 1.70 13.73 13.42
CA ARG A 294 3.03 13.24 13.03
C ARG A 294 3.36 11.94 13.76
N THR A 295 2.61 10.89 13.45
CA THR A 295 2.81 9.55 14.00
C THR A 295 2.11 8.51 13.13
N ASP A 296 2.61 7.28 13.08
CA ASP A 296 1.97 6.17 12.39
C ASP A 296 0.73 5.63 13.13
N PHE A 297 0.61 5.89 14.43
CA PHE A 297 -0.38 5.24 15.29
C PHE A 297 -1.72 5.99 15.40
N HIS A 298 -1.71 7.32 15.26
CA HIS A 298 -2.92 8.13 15.43
C HIS A 298 -3.52 8.52 14.08
N LYS A 299 -4.80 8.20 13.85
CA LYS A 299 -5.48 8.46 12.56
C LYS A 299 -5.60 9.97 12.31
N PRO A 300 -5.54 10.43 11.05
CA PRO A 300 -5.89 11.81 10.75
C PRO A 300 -7.38 12.06 11.03
N ILE A 301 -7.71 13.29 11.37
CA ILE A 301 -9.09 13.76 11.38
C ILE A 301 -9.32 14.53 10.09
N ILE A 302 -10.36 14.16 9.37
CA ILE A 302 -10.76 14.76 8.10
C ILE A 302 -12.24 15.11 8.23
N ARG A 303 -12.59 16.37 7.99
CA ARG A 303 -13.97 16.84 7.99
C ARG A 303 -14.23 17.62 6.70
N PHE A 304 -15.25 17.19 5.99
CA PHE A 304 -15.83 17.98 4.91
C PHE A 304 -16.94 18.89 5.45
N ILE A 305 -16.93 20.15 5.06
CA ILE A 305 -17.89 21.18 5.49
C ILE A 305 -18.70 21.59 4.26
N GLU A 306 -19.98 21.20 4.23
CA GLU A 306 -20.88 21.51 3.10
C GLU A 306 -21.30 22.98 3.03
N ASN A 307 -21.35 23.66 4.18
CA ASN A 307 -21.70 25.08 4.32
C ASN A 307 -21.17 25.60 5.67
N GLY A 308 -20.86 26.90 5.78
CA GLY A 308 -20.37 27.52 7.00
C GLY A 308 -18.87 27.36 7.25
N ALA A 309 -18.07 27.07 6.21
CA ALA A 309 -16.63 26.90 6.35
C ALA A 309 -15.91 28.19 6.79
N GLU A 310 -16.30 29.36 6.30
CA GLU A 310 -15.78 30.67 6.70
C GLU A 310 -16.06 30.95 8.19
N GLN A 311 -17.26 30.61 8.66
CA GLN A 311 -17.61 30.74 10.08
C GLN A 311 -16.74 29.83 10.95
N GLU A 312 -16.48 28.60 10.49
CA GLU A 312 -15.55 27.72 11.19
C GLU A 312 -14.12 28.26 11.16
N VAL A 313 -13.67 28.88 10.07
CA VAL A 313 -12.35 29.55 10.05
C VAL A 313 -12.25 30.58 11.16
N VAL A 314 -13.24 31.47 11.30
CA VAL A 314 -13.23 32.51 12.35
C VAL A 314 -13.19 31.87 13.75
N LYS A 315 -14.03 30.85 13.99
CA LYS A 315 -14.07 30.13 15.26
C LYS A 315 -12.75 29.42 15.58
N ARG A 316 -12.13 28.78 14.59
CA ARG A 316 -10.86 28.07 14.74
C ARG A 316 -9.69 29.03 14.92
N LEU A 317 -9.69 30.15 14.19
CA LEU A 317 -8.69 31.20 14.36
C LEU A 317 -8.71 31.76 15.78
N ALA A 318 -9.89 32.04 16.33
CA ALA A 318 -10.05 32.49 17.72
C ALA A 318 -9.60 31.42 18.73
N THR A 319 -9.97 30.16 18.48
CA THR A 319 -9.57 29.03 19.33
C THR A 319 -8.05 28.87 19.35
N LEU A 320 -7.39 28.85 18.19
CA LEU A 320 -5.95 28.63 18.07
C LEU A 320 -5.13 29.82 18.59
N HIS A 321 -5.58 31.05 18.39
CA HIS A 321 -4.91 32.24 18.93
C HIS A 321 -4.71 32.18 20.45
N GLY A 322 -5.65 31.58 21.19
CA GLY A 322 -5.56 31.43 22.65
C GLY A 322 -4.42 30.54 23.13
N PHE A 323 -3.75 29.79 22.24
CA PHE A 323 -2.70 28.83 22.54
C PHE A 323 -1.35 29.17 21.88
N ILE A 324 -1.24 30.34 21.24
CA ILE A 324 0.03 30.87 20.76
C ILE A 324 0.87 31.24 22.00
N ARG A 325 2.10 30.74 22.06
CA ARG A 325 3.06 31.06 23.12
C ARG A 325 4.31 31.69 22.54
#